data_AF-A0A438ILT9-F1
#
_entry.id   AF-A0A438ILT9-F1
#
_cell.length_a   1.000
_cell.length_b   1.000
_cell.length_c   1.000
_cell.angle_alpha   90.00
_cell.angle_beta   90.00
_cell.angle_gamma   90.00
#
_symmetry.space_group_name_H-M   'P 1'
#
loop_
_entity.id
_entity.type
_entity.pdbx_description
1 polymer ?
#
loop_
_entity_poly.entity_id
_entity_poly.type
_entity_poly.pdbx_seq_one_letter_code
_entity_poly.pdbx_strand_id
1 'polypeptide(L)'
;MGEREREDARERGGVRESESACDGDDEETGEASRKRSFTVESKTFELALDGRKGRCQILIVEKKRGVSTWVRLGLESLGLFKEGLIHCIRDEREGRWEKEWRERGRQFTLFRGFNRASSFLRLGVVDLE
;
A
#
# COMPACT_ATOMS: atom_id res chain seq x y z
N MET A 1 20.70 -58.76 -18.52
CA MET A 1 19.96 -58.49 -17.28
C MET A 1 20.60 -57.26 -16.69
N GLY A 2 19.91 -56.12 -16.75
CA GLY A 2 20.41 -54.84 -16.26
C GLY A 2 19.41 -54.28 -15.26
N GLU A 3 19.89 -54.06 -14.05
CA GLU A 3 19.16 -53.47 -12.93
C GLU A 3 18.83 -52.00 -13.25
N ARG A 4 17.60 -51.57 -12.95
CA ARG A 4 17.11 -50.22 -13.20
C ARG A 4 16.44 -49.72 -11.92
N GLU A 5 17.20 -48.94 -11.14
CA GLU A 5 16.73 -48.18 -9.97
C GLU A 5 16.64 -46.70 -10.39
N ARG A 6 15.45 -46.09 -10.32
CA ARG A 6 15.02 -45.01 -9.37
C ARG A 6 15.98 -43.80 -9.36
N GLU A 7 15.56 -42.54 -9.47
CA GLU A 7 14.38 -41.91 -8.88
C GLU A 7 14.17 -40.47 -9.41
N ASP A 8 12.91 -40.07 -9.30
CA ASP A 8 12.37 -38.74 -9.01
C ASP A 8 12.35 -37.56 -10.00
N ALA A 9 11.14 -37.03 -10.09
CA ALA A 9 10.68 -35.92 -10.89
C ALA A 9 10.42 -34.72 -9.96
N ARG A 10 10.64 -33.49 -10.45
CA ARG A 10 9.59 -32.46 -10.60
C ARG A 10 10.18 -31.06 -10.79
N GLU A 11 9.68 -30.44 -11.86
CA GLU A 11 9.85 -29.05 -12.23
C GLU A 11 9.10 -28.06 -11.32
N ARG A 12 9.33 -26.76 -11.60
CA ARG A 12 8.48 -25.58 -11.32
C ARG A 12 8.71 -24.85 -10.00
N GLY A 13 9.77 -24.04 -9.97
CA GLY A 13 9.82 -22.83 -9.14
C GLY A 13 8.97 -21.71 -9.74
N GLY A 14 7.65 -21.87 -9.74
CA GLY A 14 6.73 -20.77 -10.02
C GLY A 14 6.74 -19.81 -8.83
N VAL A 15 7.16 -18.57 -9.05
CA VAL A 15 6.98 -17.46 -8.11
C VAL A 15 5.48 -17.39 -7.80
N ARG A 16 5.10 -17.85 -6.62
CA ARG A 16 3.75 -17.64 -6.09
C ARG A 16 3.67 -16.18 -5.68
N GLU A 17 2.97 -15.38 -6.47
CA GLU A 17 2.36 -14.17 -5.97
C GLU A 17 1.35 -14.62 -4.91
N SER A 18 1.74 -14.49 -3.64
CA SER A 18 0.83 -14.79 -2.53
C SER A 18 -0.22 -13.70 -2.47
N GLU A 19 -1.36 -13.98 -3.09
CA GLU A 19 -2.64 -13.32 -2.83
C GLU A 19 -3.04 -13.68 -1.39
N SER A 20 -2.58 -12.91 -0.40
CA SER A 20 -2.91 -13.17 1.00
C SER A 20 -4.38 -12.82 1.23
N ALA A 21 -5.24 -13.85 1.22
CA ALA A 21 -6.60 -13.76 1.71
C ALA A 21 -6.59 -13.28 3.18
N CYS A 22 -7.48 -12.35 3.50
CA CYS A 22 -7.66 -11.87 4.86
C CYS A 22 -8.66 -12.77 5.57
N ASP A 23 -8.22 -13.99 5.88
CA ASP A 23 -8.95 -14.88 6.77
C ASP A 23 -8.65 -14.45 8.21
N GLY A 24 -9.51 -13.58 8.73
CA GLY A 24 -9.53 -13.21 10.14
C GLY A 24 -10.73 -13.88 10.80
N ASP A 25 -10.50 -15.02 11.42
CA ASP A 25 -11.38 -15.55 12.46
C ASP A 25 -11.05 -14.84 13.77
N ASP A 26 -12.08 -14.20 14.34
CA ASP A 26 -12.01 -13.35 15.52
C ASP A 26 -12.19 -14.20 16.78
N GLU A 27 -11.11 -14.50 17.51
CA GLU A 27 -11.18 -14.70 18.95
C GLU A 27 -9.79 -14.59 19.61
N GLU A 28 -9.70 -13.77 20.66
CA GLU A 28 -8.70 -13.85 21.72
C GLU A 28 -7.25 -13.42 21.39
N THR A 29 -6.97 -12.15 21.72
CA THR A 29 -5.71 -11.68 22.32
C THR A 29 -4.40 -12.24 21.73
N GLY A 30 -3.90 -11.66 20.64
CA GLY A 30 -2.50 -11.96 20.29
C GLY A 30 -1.94 -11.59 18.93
N GLU A 31 -2.53 -10.68 18.15
CA GLU A 31 -1.92 -10.31 16.86
C GLU A 31 -1.73 -8.81 16.75
N ALA A 32 -0.46 -8.42 16.70
CA ALA A 32 -0.07 -7.13 16.19
C ALA A 32 -0.70 -6.93 14.81
N SER A 33 -1.87 -6.25 14.73
CA SER A 33 -2.27 -5.57 13.50
C SER A 33 -1.02 -4.83 13.06
N ARG A 34 -0.44 -5.19 11.90
CA ARG A 34 0.90 -4.79 11.49
C ARG A 34 0.96 -3.27 11.31
N LYS A 35 1.07 -2.56 12.44
CA LYS A 35 1.12 -1.12 12.55
C LYS A 35 2.56 -0.74 12.29
N ARG A 36 2.77 0.11 11.30
CA ARG A 36 4.08 0.68 11.00
C ARG A 36 3.98 2.18 11.15
N SER A 37 5.03 2.78 11.68
CA SER A 37 5.13 4.23 11.77
C SER A 37 6.47 4.69 11.23
N PHE A 38 6.47 5.89 10.66
CA PHE A 38 7.68 6.57 10.21
C PHE A 38 7.47 8.07 10.32
N THR A 39 8.57 8.80 10.42
CA THR A 39 8.55 10.26 10.54
C THR A 39 9.24 10.88 9.35
N VAL A 40 8.63 11.91 8.78
CA VAL A 40 9.21 12.74 7.71
C VAL A 40 9.11 14.19 8.15
N GLU A 41 10.26 14.85 8.31
CA GLU A 41 10.36 16.21 8.84
C GLU A 41 9.62 16.35 10.20
N SER A 42 8.53 17.12 10.22
CA SER A 42 7.71 17.42 11.40
C SER A 42 6.40 16.62 11.46
N LYS A 43 6.25 15.60 10.60
CA LYS A 43 5.05 14.78 10.47
C LYS A 43 5.34 13.33 10.81
N THR A 44 4.43 12.70 11.55
CA THR A 44 4.47 11.25 11.80
C THR A 44 3.36 10.58 10.98
N PHE A 45 3.70 9.53 10.27
CA PHE A 45 2.78 8.71 9.51
C PHE A 45 2.59 7.36 10.19
N GLU A 46 1.35 6.91 10.30
CA GLU A 46 0.99 5.59 10.81
C GLU A 46 0.23 4.82 9.72
N LEU A 47 0.64 3.57 9.51
CA LEU A 47 0.06 2.64 8.55
C LEU A 47 -0.52 1.46 9.33
N ALA A 48 -1.80 1.17 9.12
CA ALA A 48 -2.45 0.02 9.73
C ALA A 48 -3.24 -0.75 8.67
N LEU A 49 -3.08 -2.08 8.67
CA LEU A 49 -3.96 -2.96 7.92
C LEU A 49 -5.29 -3.09 8.68
N ASP A 50 -6.41 -2.92 7.98
CA ASP A 50 -7.77 -3.01 8.50
C ASP A 50 -8.52 -4.10 7.71
N GLY A 51 -8.59 -5.30 8.29
CA GLY A 51 -9.32 -6.43 7.74
C GLY A 51 -10.74 -6.46 8.31
N ARG A 52 -11.70 -5.76 7.69
CA ARG A 52 -13.12 -5.85 8.09
C ARG A 52 -13.90 -6.68 7.10
N LYS A 53 -14.59 -7.74 7.56
CA LYS A 53 -15.60 -8.52 6.81
C LYS A 53 -15.24 -8.72 5.32
N GLY A 54 -14.12 -9.38 5.03
CA GLY A 54 -13.69 -9.70 3.66
C GLY A 54 -13.21 -8.51 2.81
N ARG A 55 -13.03 -7.32 3.39
CA ARG A 55 -12.49 -6.15 2.68
C ARG A 55 -11.21 -5.69 3.38
N CYS A 56 -10.08 -6.08 2.81
CA CYS A 56 -8.78 -5.57 3.23
C CYS A 56 -8.61 -4.13 2.78
N GLN A 57 -8.34 -3.24 3.73
CA GLN A 57 -8.00 -1.86 3.48
C GLN A 57 -6.76 -1.48 4.29
N ILE A 58 -6.03 -0.48 3.81
CA ILE A 58 -4.96 0.15 4.58
C ILE A 58 -5.42 1.54 5.02
N LEU A 59 -5.23 1.83 6.30
CA LEU A 59 -5.39 3.15 6.88
C LEU A 59 -4.03 3.83 6.94
N ILE A 60 -3.92 5.00 6.33
CA ILE A 60 -2.77 5.89 6.43
C ILE A 60 -3.19 7.10 7.24
N VAL A 61 -2.52 7.37 8.34
CA VAL A 61 -2.74 8.54 9.20
C VAL A 61 -1.51 9.43 9.15
N GLU A 62 -1.69 10.73 8.90
CA GLU A 62 -0.67 11.77 9.04
C GLU A 62 -0.95 12.59 10.30
N LYS A 63 0.05 12.75 11.16
CA LYS A 63 -0.03 13.54 12.40
C LYS A 63 0.96 14.71 12.36
N LYS A 64 0.49 15.91 12.69
CA LYS A 64 1.32 17.12 12.83
C LYS A 64 0.70 18.10 13.82
N ARG A 65 1.48 18.55 14.81
CA ARG A 65 1.09 19.62 15.76
C ARG A 65 -0.30 19.40 16.39
N GLY A 66 -0.60 18.18 16.82
CA GLY A 66 -1.88 17.82 17.44
C GLY A 66 -3.05 17.61 16.48
N VAL A 67 -2.86 17.80 15.17
CA VAL A 67 -3.87 17.50 14.14
C VAL A 67 -3.54 16.17 13.48
N SER A 68 -4.58 15.37 13.19
CA SER A 68 -4.45 14.12 12.43
C SER A 68 -5.34 14.16 11.19
N THR A 69 -4.79 13.82 10.03
CA THR A 69 -5.54 13.56 8.80
C THR A 69 -5.35 12.09 8.40
N TRP A 70 -6.30 11.53 7.66
CA TRP A 70 -6.25 10.10 7.33
C TRP A 70 -6.91 9.79 6.00
N VAL A 71 -6.52 8.66 5.42
CA VAL A 71 -7.13 8.09 4.20
C VAL A 71 -7.18 6.57 4.30
N ARG A 72 -8.23 5.98 3.73
CA ARG A 72 -8.37 4.52 3.58
C ARG A 72 -8.26 4.16 2.10
N LEU A 73 -7.37 3.21 1.79
CA LEU A 73 -7.18 2.68 0.44
C LEU A 73 -7.59 1.21 0.43
N GLY A 74 -8.31 0.77 -0.60
CA GLY A 74 -8.41 -0.65 -0.92
C GLY A 74 -7.09 -1.16 -1.51
N LEU A 75 -7.04 -2.47 -1.75
CA LEU A 75 -5.83 -3.12 -2.26
C LEU A 75 -5.43 -2.63 -3.65
N GLU A 76 -6.40 -2.35 -4.53
CA GLU A 76 -6.14 -1.82 -5.88
C GLU A 76 -5.54 -0.41 -5.79
N SER A 77 -6.17 0.48 -4.99
CA SER A 77 -5.64 1.82 -4.76
C SER A 77 -4.25 1.82 -4.10
N LEU A 78 -3.98 0.87 -3.20
CA LEU A 78 -2.67 0.73 -2.57
C LEU A 78 -1.58 0.35 -3.60
N GLY A 79 -1.91 -0.53 -4.54
CA GLY A 79 -1.01 -0.87 -5.65
C GLY A 79 -0.64 0.35 -6.50
N LEU A 80 -1.65 1.12 -6.91
CA LEU A 80 -1.47 2.34 -7.70
C LEU A 80 -0.71 3.43 -6.94
N PHE A 81 -1.00 3.59 -5.64
CA PHE A 81 -0.26 4.50 -4.76
C PHE A 81 1.23 4.11 -4.68
N LYS A 82 1.54 2.83 -4.46
CA LYS A 82 2.92 2.32 -4.42
C LYS A 82 3.66 2.56 -5.74
N GLU A 83 3.00 2.32 -6.87
CA GLU A 83 3.58 2.59 -8.20
C GLU A 83 3.95 4.07 -8.35
N GLY A 84 3.08 4.98 -7.91
CA GLY A 84 3.35 6.42 -7.92
C GLY A 84 4.51 6.82 -7.02
N LEU A 85 4.66 6.19 -5.84
CA LEU A 85 5.82 6.41 -4.98
C LEU A 85 7.13 5.95 -5.67
N ILE A 86 7.12 4.78 -6.30
CA ILE A 86 8.28 4.25 -7.02
C ILE A 86 8.65 5.17 -8.19
N HIS A 87 7.66 5.67 -8.93
CA HIS A 87 7.87 6.65 -9.99
C HIS A 87 8.58 7.90 -9.44
N CYS A 88 8.10 8.45 -8.31
CA CYS A 88 8.69 9.65 -7.72
C CYS A 88 10.11 9.44 -7.17
N ILE A 89 10.46 8.22 -6.78
CA ILE A 89 11.82 7.87 -6.34
C ILE A 89 12.78 7.74 -7.53
N ARG A 90 12.31 7.13 -8.63
CA ARG A 90 13.13 6.84 -9.83
C ARG A 90 13.27 8.02 -10.79
N ASP A 91 12.27 8.89 -10.83
CA ASP A 91 12.28 10.04 -11.72
C ASP A 91 13.04 11.22 -11.11
N GLU A 92 14.30 11.33 -11.51
CA GLU A 92 15.19 12.48 -11.21
C GLU A 92 14.77 13.75 -11.96
N ARG A 93 13.85 13.67 -12.94
CA ARG A 93 13.35 14.87 -13.63
C ARG A 93 12.41 15.62 -12.71
N GLU A 94 12.71 16.89 -12.46
CA GLU A 94 11.95 17.85 -11.65
C GLU A 94 10.64 18.29 -12.35
N GLY A 95 9.87 17.33 -12.88
CA GLY A 95 8.59 17.57 -13.53
C GLY A 95 7.42 17.53 -12.55
N ARG A 96 6.37 18.32 -12.84
CA ARG A 96 5.03 18.09 -12.26
C ARG A 96 4.54 16.74 -12.78
N TRP A 97 4.23 15.83 -11.88
CA TRP A 97 3.66 14.51 -12.19
C TRP A 97 2.36 14.32 -11.40
N GLU A 98 1.36 13.71 -12.03
CA GLU A 98 0.05 13.46 -11.45
C GLU A 98 -0.51 12.13 -11.98
N LYS A 99 -1.16 11.37 -11.09
CA LYS A 99 -1.88 10.14 -11.40
C LYS A 99 -3.24 10.19 -10.74
N GLU A 100 -4.27 9.84 -11.50
CA GLU A 100 -5.64 9.74 -11.02
C GLU A 100 -6.17 8.31 -11.19
N TRP A 101 -6.97 7.85 -10.24
CA TRP A 101 -7.69 6.59 -10.34
C TRP A 101 -8.98 6.61 -9.54
N ARG A 102 -9.83 5.60 -9.73
CA ARG A 102 -11.11 5.46 -9.03
C ARG A 102 -11.23 4.10 -8.39
N GLU A 103 -11.76 4.04 -7.17
CA GLU A 103 -12.06 2.79 -6.46
C GLU A 103 -13.30 3.00 -5.58
N ARG A 104 -14.30 2.11 -5.71
CA ARG A 104 -15.49 2.06 -4.83
C ARG A 104 -16.20 3.41 -4.65
N GLY A 105 -16.45 4.12 -5.74
CA GLY A 105 -17.13 5.42 -5.71
C GLY A 105 -16.27 6.58 -5.21
N ARG A 106 -14.95 6.40 -5.13
CA ARG A 106 -14.00 7.47 -4.78
C ARG A 106 -13.05 7.73 -5.93
N GLN A 107 -12.74 8.99 -6.17
CA GLN A 107 -11.65 9.42 -7.03
C GLN A 107 -10.44 9.78 -6.17
N PHE A 108 -9.29 9.21 -6.52
CA PHE A 108 -8.01 9.43 -5.87
C PHE A 108 -7.07 10.13 -6.84
N THR A 109 -6.30 11.09 -6.33
CA THR A 109 -5.29 11.81 -7.11
C THR A 109 -4.00 11.81 -6.33
N LEU A 110 -2.91 11.33 -6.92
CA LEU A 110 -1.56 11.45 -6.38
C LEU A 110 -0.76 12.40 -7.26
N PHE A 111 -0.30 13.51 -6.69
CA PHE A 111 0.54 14.45 -7.42
C PHE A 111 1.81 14.80 -6.66
N ARG A 112 2.88 15.06 -7.43
CA ARG A 112 4.15 15.63 -6.96
C ARG A 112 4.10 17.15 -7.12
N GLY A 113 4.19 17.85 -6.00
CA GLY A 113 4.22 19.30 -5.93
C GLY A 113 5.54 19.83 -5.38
N PHE A 114 5.72 21.14 -5.47
CA PHE A 114 6.85 21.86 -4.89
C PHE A 114 6.31 23.02 -4.08
N ASN A 115 6.81 23.18 -2.86
CA ASN A 115 6.54 24.34 -2.02
C ASN A 115 7.86 25.10 -1.76
N ARG A 116 7.81 26.18 -0.98
CA ARG A 116 9.01 26.97 -0.66
C ARG A 116 10.11 26.20 0.06
N ALA A 117 9.78 25.11 0.75
CA ALA A 117 10.72 24.32 1.52
C ALA A 117 11.29 23.15 0.70
N SER A 118 10.46 22.44 -0.06
CA SER A 118 10.86 21.20 -0.74
C SER A 118 9.77 20.66 -1.68
N SER A 119 10.08 19.55 -2.34
CA SER A 119 9.09 18.72 -3.04
C SER A 119 8.22 17.96 -2.04
N PHE A 120 6.95 17.74 -2.39
CA PHE A 120 6.02 16.95 -1.59
C PHE A 120 5.11 16.10 -2.47
N LEU A 121 4.59 15.02 -1.89
CA LEU A 121 3.52 14.23 -2.49
C LEU A 121 2.21 14.53 -1.77
N ARG A 122 1.13 14.70 -2.52
CA ARG A 122 -0.21 14.83 -1.96
C ARG A 122 -1.11 13.78 -2.59
N LEU A 123 -1.71 12.97 -1.72
CA LEU A 123 -2.78 12.04 -2.03
C LEU A 123 -4.11 12.72 -1.69
N GLY A 124 -4.88 13.08 -2.72
CA GLY A 124 -6.23 13.62 -2.62
C GLY A 124 -7.27 12.52 -2.79
N VAL A 125 -8.43 12.69 -2.14
CA VAL A 125 -9.58 11.81 -2.26
C VAL A 125 -10.83 12.67 -2.38
N VAL A 126 -11.72 12.31 -3.29
CA VAL A 126 -13.05 12.90 -3.48
C VAL A 126 -14.06 11.76 -3.55
N ASP A 127 -15.10 11.81 -2.72
CA ASP A 127 -16.25 10.91 -2.85
C ASP A 127 -17.08 11.33 -4.07
N LEU A 128 -17.44 10.38 -4.91
CA LEU A 128 -18.29 10.60 -6.09
C LEU A 128 -19.74 10.33 -5.67
N GLU A 129 -20.62 11.33 -5.83
CA GLU A 129 -22.07 11.22 -5.58
C GLU A 129 -22.77 10.24 -6.52
#